data_AF-A0A3Q7TI46-F1
#
_entry.id   AF-A0A3Q7TI46-F1
#
_cell.length_a   1.000
_cell.length_b   1.000
_cell.length_c   1.000
_cell.angle_alpha   90.00
_cell.angle_beta   90.00
_cell.angle_gamma   90.00
#
_symmetry.space_group_name_H-M   'P 1'
#
loop_
_entity.id
_entity.type
_entity.pdbx_description
1 polymer ?
#
loop_
_entity_poly.entity_id
_entity_poly.type
_entity_poly.pdbx_seq_one_letter_code
_entity_poly.pdbx_strand_id
1 'polypeptide(L)'
;MSPLPPQDSKEMPPKTKEKRKKTGAQKKKENAGADVEVKYAHRLAVMEKELLQDHLVVSTALRLFTALRRDEARRAKASEDQLRWRLQMLEAELEEARSEGKAIYAEMCRQCRALQKEMETHRRQQEEEVMGLRKKLETCQREAEAAQQEAERALGERDQTLAQLRAHVADMEAKYEEILHGNLDQLLAKLRAVRPQWDGAVLRLHAKYKEQLHQFGLNPLDL
;
A
#
# COMPACT_ATOMS: atom_id res chain seq x y z
N MET A 1 26.42 -46.92 67.34
CA MET A 1 25.81 -48.16 66.82
C MET A 1 26.79 -48.72 65.79
N SER A 2 28.02 -49.11 66.13
CA SER A 2 28.45 -50.16 67.08
C SER A 2 27.91 -51.54 66.66
N PRO A 3 28.67 -52.66 66.79
CA PRO A 3 30.13 -52.77 66.99
C PRO A 3 30.82 -54.00 66.31
N LEU A 4 32.14 -53.98 66.44
CA LEU A 4 33.18 -55.05 66.42
C LEU A 4 32.82 -56.36 67.21
N PRO A 5 33.77 -57.32 67.40
CA PRO A 5 34.04 -58.61 66.73
C PRO A 5 33.75 -59.75 67.79
N PRO A 6 34.62 -60.70 68.19
CA PRO A 6 35.71 -61.52 67.59
C PRO A 6 35.53 -63.04 67.91
N GLN A 7 36.51 -63.90 67.58
CA GLN A 7 37.09 -64.98 68.44
C GLN A 7 37.94 -65.94 67.57
N ASP A 8 39.25 -65.99 67.75
CA ASP A 8 40.00 -66.82 68.71
C ASP A 8 39.72 -68.32 68.60
N SER A 9 40.74 -69.08 68.17
CA SER A 9 40.92 -70.49 68.54
C SER A 9 42.40 -70.85 68.51
N LYS A 10 42.95 -70.89 69.73
CA LYS A 10 44.15 -71.62 70.14
C LYS A 10 43.99 -73.11 69.81
N GLU A 11 45.06 -73.76 69.37
CA GLU A 11 45.43 -75.07 69.91
C GLU A 11 46.93 -75.34 69.72
N MET A 12 47.58 -75.76 70.80
CA MET A 12 48.97 -76.25 70.85
C MET A 12 48.95 -77.78 71.11
N PRO A 13 50.10 -78.40 71.46
CA PRO A 13 50.95 -79.30 70.69
C PRO A 13 50.70 -80.80 71.07
N PRO A 14 51.62 -81.73 70.71
CA PRO A 14 52.10 -82.58 71.81
C PRO A 14 53.62 -82.76 71.87
N LYS A 15 54.06 -82.88 73.12
CA LYS A 15 55.38 -83.32 73.56
C LYS A 15 55.41 -84.84 73.64
N THR A 16 56.51 -85.46 73.22
CA THR A 16 57.01 -86.70 73.85
C THR A 16 58.53 -86.63 74.01
N LYS A 17 58.94 -86.73 75.28
CA LYS A 17 60.32 -86.91 75.77
C LYS A 17 60.80 -88.31 75.39
N GLU A 18 62.06 -88.49 75.04
CA GLU A 18 63.13 -89.16 75.81
C GLU A 18 64.08 -89.74 74.74
N LYS A 19 65.39 -89.93 74.88
CA LYS A 19 66.35 -89.86 75.97
C LYS A 19 67.74 -89.95 75.31
N ARG A 20 68.72 -89.27 75.91
CA ARG A 20 70.14 -89.67 76.06
C ARG A 20 70.97 -89.95 74.80
N LYS A 21 72.00 -89.11 74.58
CA LYS A 21 73.45 -89.37 74.83
C LYS A 21 74.04 -90.38 73.82
N LYS A 22 75.18 -90.17 73.19
CA LYS A 22 76.34 -89.31 73.49
C LYS A 22 77.33 -89.46 72.31
N THR A 23 78.15 -88.43 72.11
CA THR A 23 79.55 -88.47 71.64
C THR A 23 79.92 -89.14 70.33
N GLY A 24 80.53 -88.37 69.43
CA GLY A 24 81.38 -88.91 68.38
C GLY A 24 81.90 -87.86 67.41
N ALA A 25 83.13 -87.42 67.63
CA ALA A 25 84.12 -87.02 66.63
C ALA A 25 83.75 -85.97 65.55
N GLN A 26 84.22 -84.74 65.80
CA GLN A 26 85.16 -84.00 64.97
C GLN A 26 85.34 -84.40 63.48
N LYS A 27 85.39 -83.33 62.66
CA LYS A 27 86.12 -83.22 61.38
C LYS A 27 85.50 -83.91 60.16
N LYS A 28 84.73 -83.13 59.40
CA LYS A 28 85.09 -82.86 58.00
C LYS A 28 84.46 -81.55 57.53
N LYS A 29 85.32 -80.55 57.47
CA LYS A 29 85.14 -79.26 56.80
C LYS A 29 85.30 -79.57 55.31
N GLU A 30 84.18 -79.62 54.58
CA GLU A 30 84.06 -79.50 53.12
C GLU A 30 82.54 -79.50 52.80
N ASN A 31 82.08 -78.56 51.95
CA ASN A 31 80.69 -78.29 51.52
C ASN A 31 79.97 -77.05 52.12
N ALA A 32 80.65 -76.17 52.88
CA ALA A 32 80.09 -74.85 53.19
C ALA A 32 79.97 -73.94 51.95
N GLY A 33 80.74 -74.22 50.88
CA GLY A 33 80.64 -73.51 49.60
C GLY A 33 79.33 -73.78 48.85
N ALA A 34 78.89 -75.05 48.81
CA ALA A 34 77.73 -75.47 48.01
C ALA A 34 76.38 -74.99 48.57
N ASP A 35 76.19 -74.95 49.90
CA ASP A 35 74.95 -74.46 50.54
C ASP A 35 74.80 -72.93 50.46
N VAL A 36 75.92 -72.20 50.46
CA VAL A 36 75.94 -70.75 50.27
C VAL A 36 75.64 -70.38 48.81
N GLU A 37 76.16 -71.16 47.85
CA GLU A 37 75.85 -71.04 46.42
C GLU A 37 74.36 -71.24 46.12
N VAL A 38 73.72 -72.28 46.67
CA VAL A 38 72.29 -72.56 46.45
C VAL A 38 71.41 -71.45 47.02
N LYS A 39 71.76 -70.91 48.19
CA LYS A 39 71.04 -69.77 48.80
C LYS A 39 71.21 -68.48 47.98
N TYR A 40 72.39 -68.26 47.41
CA TYR A 40 72.65 -67.10 46.54
C TYR A 40 71.88 -67.23 45.21
N ALA A 41 71.92 -68.40 44.57
CA ALA A 41 71.18 -68.69 43.34
C ALA A 41 69.65 -68.58 43.54
N HIS A 42 69.13 -69.05 44.68
CA HIS A 42 67.71 -68.90 45.00
C HIS A 42 67.32 -67.43 45.21
N ARG A 43 68.13 -66.64 45.92
CA ARG A 43 67.90 -65.19 46.07
C ARG A 43 67.95 -64.48 44.73
N LEU A 44 68.92 -64.82 43.87
CA LEU A 44 69.02 -64.28 42.51
C LEU A 44 67.77 -64.61 41.69
N ALA A 45 67.31 -65.86 41.70
CA ALA A 45 66.10 -66.27 40.99
C ALA A 45 64.82 -65.60 41.51
N VAL A 46 64.74 -65.33 42.82
CA VAL A 46 63.62 -64.55 43.40
C VAL A 46 63.66 -63.11 42.90
N MET A 47 64.84 -62.46 42.89
CA MET A 47 64.99 -61.10 42.36
C MET A 47 64.69 -61.03 40.86
N GLU A 48 65.13 -62.01 40.06
CA GLU A 48 64.80 -62.08 38.62
C GLU A 48 63.30 -62.27 38.39
N LYS A 49 62.65 -63.13 39.18
CA LYS A 49 61.20 -63.33 39.10
C LYS A 49 60.44 -62.05 39.47
N GLU A 50 60.85 -61.34 40.50
CA GLU A 50 60.26 -60.05 40.88
C GLU A 50 60.47 -59.01 39.78
N LEU A 51 61.67 -58.92 39.21
CA LEU A 51 61.95 -58.02 38.08
C LEU A 51 61.11 -58.35 36.84
N LEU A 52 60.89 -59.64 36.55
CA LEU A 52 60.00 -60.09 35.49
C LEU A 52 58.53 -59.79 35.80
N GLN A 53 58.10 -59.94 37.05
CA GLN A 53 56.74 -59.59 37.49
C GLN A 53 56.50 -58.08 37.37
N ASP A 54 57.45 -57.26 37.80
CA ASP A 54 57.40 -55.80 37.67
C ASP A 54 57.36 -55.39 36.20
N HIS A 55 58.21 -55.99 35.36
CA HIS A 55 58.18 -55.76 33.91
C HIS A 55 56.83 -56.15 33.30
N LEU A 56 56.23 -57.27 33.71
CA LEU A 56 54.89 -57.67 33.27
C LEU A 56 53.84 -56.64 33.70
N VAL A 57 53.84 -56.21 34.96
CA VAL A 57 52.91 -55.18 35.48
C VAL A 57 53.05 -53.89 34.68
N VAL A 58 54.26 -53.37 34.51
CA VAL A 58 54.51 -52.15 33.71
C VAL A 58 54.06 -52.35 32.26
N SER A 59 54.34 -53.49 31.64
CA SER A 59 53.90 -53.78 30.27
C SER A 59 52.38 -53.84 30.12
N THR A 60 51.66 -54.31 31.14
CA THR A 60 50.20 -54.38 31.14
C THR A 60 49.58 -53.01 31.39
N ALA A 61 50.15 -52.22 32.32
CA ALA A 61 49.73 -50.85 32.59
C ALA A 61 49.92 -49.96 31.34
N LEU A 62 51.06 -50.05 30.65
CA LEU A 62 51.30 -49.33 29.40
C LEU A 62 50.33 -49.75 28.28
N ARG A 63 50.02 -51.06 28.17
CA ARG A 63 49.01 -51.54 27.21
C ARG A 63 47.62 -51.01 27.51
N LEU A 64 47.21 -51.01 28.78
CA LEU A 64 45.90 -50.47 29.18
C LEU A 64 45.83 -48.95 28.96
N PHE A 65 46.87 -48.22 29.34
CA PHE A 65 46.96 -46.78 29.13
C PHE A 65 46.89 -46.41 27.65
N THR A 66 47.61 -47.14 26.78
CA THR A 66 47.54 -46.92 25.33
C THR A 66 46.17 -47.27 24.75
N ALA A 67 45.47 -48.29 25.27
CA ALA A 67 44.11 -48.60 24.87
C ALA A 67 43.13 -47.47 25.26
N LEU A 68 43.20 -47.00 26.51
CA LEU A 68 42.36 -45.90 27.01
C LEU A 68 42.57 -44.63 26.17
N ARG A 69 43.82 -44.25 25.88
CA ARG A 69 44.13 -43.09 25.03
C ARG A 69 43.56 -43.21 23.62
N ARG A 70 43.55 -44.40 23.04
CA ARG A 70 42.95 -44.64 21.72
C ARG A 70 41.43 -44.52 21.76
N ASP A 71 40.79 -45.02 22.83
CA ASP A 71 39.34 -44.87 23.02
C ASP A 71 38.93 -43.41 23.19
N GLU A 72 39.67 -42.65 24.00
CA GLU A 72 39.49 -41.21 24.15
C GLU A 72 39.63 -40.50 22.80
N ALA A 73 40.69 -40.81 22.03
CA ALA A 73 40.90 -40.23 20.71
C ALA A 73 39.77 -40.57 19.71
N ARG A 74 39.28 -41.83 19.72
CA ARG A 74 38.14 -42.25 18.89
C ARG A 74 36.86 -41.52 19.26
N ARG A 75 36.55 -41.38 20.55
CA ARG A 75 35.36 -40.65 21.02
C ARG A 75 35.45 -39.17 20.69
N ALA A 76 36.61 -38.55 20.91
CA ALA A 76 36.84 -37.17 20.53
C ALA A 76 36.64 -36.98 19.02
N LYS A 77 37.20 -37.86 18.19
CA LYS A 77 37.03 -37.82 16.74
C LYS A 77 35.57 -37.97 16.31
N ALA A 78 34.84 -38.93 16.87
CA ALA A 78 33.42 -39.13 16.58
C ALA A 78 32.58 -37.89 16.95
N SER A 79 32.86 -37.27 18.11
CA SER A 79 32.17 -36.04 18.51
C SER A 79 32.52 -34.85 17.62
N GLU A 80 33.77 -34.75 17.19
CA GLU A 80 34.24 -33.72 16.26
C GLU A 80 33.53 -33.87 14.90
N ASP A 81 33.48 -35.09 14.36
CA ASP A 81 32.84 -35.36 13.08
C ASP A 81 31.32 -35.09 13.15
N GLN A 82 30.68 -35.42 14.27
CA GLN A 82 29.27 -35.08 14.51
C GLN A 82 29.05 -33.57 14.55
N LEU A 83 29.93 -32.80 15.21
CA LEU A 83 29.85 -31.35 15.25
C LEU A 83 30.10 -30.73 13.88
N ARG A 84 31.10 -31.22 13.13
CA ARG A 84 31.38 -30.78 11.76
C ARG A 84 30.17 -30.98 10.85
N TRP A 85 29.53 -32.15 10.93
CA TRP A 85 28.32 -32.42 10.15
C TRP A 85 27.18 -31.46 10.51
N ARG A 86 26.96 -31.20 11.81
CA ARG A 86 25.94 -30.22 12.25
C ARG A 86 26.24 -28.80 11.80
N LEU A 87 27.50 -28.38 11.84
CA LEU A 87 27.92 -27.07 11.35
C LEU A 87 27.64 -26.92 9.86
N GLN A 88 27.97 -27.93 9.05
CA GLN A 88 27.68 -27.93 7.61
C GLN A 88 26.18 -27.83 7.31
N MET A 89 25.35 -28.57 8.06
CA MET A 89 23.90 -28.48 7.93
C MET A 89 23.38 -27.07 8.25
N LEU A 90 23.82 -26.49 9.38
CA LEU A 90 23.41 -25.14 9.77
C LEU A 90 23.91 -24.07 8.80
N GLU A 91 25.11 -24.23 8.25
CA GLU A 91 25.65 -23.34 7.21
C GLU A 91 24.79 -23.40 5.94
N ALA A 92 24.35 -24.60 5.53
CA ALA A 92 23.47 -24.77 4.38
C ALA A 92 22.09 -24.14 4.62
N GLU A 93 21.47 -24.38 5.78
CA GLU A 93 20.18 -23.78 6.17
C GLU A 93 20.25 -22.25 6.22
N LEU A 94 21.36 -21.69 6.76
CA LEU A 94 21.58 -20.25 6.80
C LEU A 94 21.69 -19.66 5.39
N GLU A 95 22.42 -20.31 4.49
CA GLU A 95 22.60 -19.83 3.13
C GLU A 95 21.31 -19.95 2.31
N GLU A 96 20.52 -21.01 2.54
CA GLU A 96 19.18 -21.16 1.99
C GLU A 96 18.28 -20.01 2.44
N ALA A 97 18.16 -19.76 3.76
CA ALA A 97 17.35 -18.67 4.30
C ALA A 97 17.82 -17.29 3.78
N ARG A 98 19.12 -17.07 3.59
CA ARG A 98 19.65 -15.86 2.96
C ARG A 98 19.24 -15.75 1.49
N SER A 99 19.28 -16.85 0.76
CA SER A 99 18.89 -16.89 -0.65
C SER A 99 17.39 -16.64 -0.83
N GLU A 100 16.56 -17.21 0.04
CA GLU A 100 15.12 -16.95 0.10
C GLU A 100 14.84 -15.49 0.43
N GLY A 101 15.52 -14.92 1.43
CA GLY A 101 15.41 -13.50 1.76
C GLY A 101 15.77 -12.59 0.58
N LYS A 102 16.83 -12.91 -0.16
CA LYS A 102 17.20 -12.20 -1.40
C LYS A 102 16.12 -12.34 -2.48
N ALA A 103 15.56 -13.54 -2.65
CA ALA A 103 14.51 -13.81 -3.65
C ALA A 103 13.22 -13.05 -3.33
N ILE A 104 12.78 -13.06 -2.06
CA ILE A 104 11.63 -12.30 -1.58
C ILE A 104 11.83 -10.81 -1.81
N TYR A 105 13.01 -10.27 -1.45
CA TYR A 105 13.31 -8.87 -1.68
C TYR A 105 13.30 -8.51 -3.16
N ALA A 106 13.88 -9.36 -4.03
CA ALA A 106 13.88 -9.16 -5.46
C ALA A 106 12.46 -9.14 -6.05
N GLU A 107 11.58 -10.04 -5.60
CA GLU A 107 10.19 -10.09 -6.04
C GLU A 107 9.40 -8.88 -5.52
N MET A 108 9.59 -8.46 -4.26
CA MET A 108 9.01 -7.22 -3.73
C MET A 108 9.44 -6.00 -4.55
N CYS A 109 10.72 -5.88 -4.90
CA CYS A 109 11.20 -4.82 -5.78
C CYS A 109 10.59 -4.89 -7.18
N ARG A 110 10.37 -6.10 -7.72
CA ARG A 110 9.71 -6.31 -9.01
C ARG A 110 8.26 -5.82 -8.96
N GLN A 111 7.53 -6.20 -7.91
CA GLN A 111 6.13 -5.80 -7.69
C GLN A 111 5.99 -4.30 -7.48
N CYS A 112 6.82 -3.68 -6.64
CA CYS A 112 6.82 -2.23 -6.47
C CYS A 112 7.05 -1.49 -7.80
N ARG A 113 7.99 -1.96 -8.62
CA ARG A 113 8.24 -1.38 -9.96
C ARG A 113 7.08 -1.61 -10.93
N ALA A 114 6.42 -2.76 -10.87
CA ALA A 114 5.24 -3.04 -11.69
C ALA A 114 4.09 -2.11 -11.33
N LEU A 115 3.76 -2.02 -10.03
CA LEU A 115 2.72 -1.14 -9.51
C LEU A 115 3.02 0.33 -9.84
N GLN A 116 4.26 0.77 -9.69
CA GLN A 116 4.65 2.13 -10.05
C GLN A 116 4.41 2.42 -11.54
N LYS A 117 4.77 1.49 -12.43
CA LYS A 117 4.51 1.64 -13.87
C LYS A 117 3.01 1.68 -14.17
N GLU A 118 2.21 0.81 -13.56
CA GLU A 118 0.75 0.80 -13.71
C GLU A 118 0.15 2.14 -13.27
N MET A 119 0.54 2.64 -12.10
CA MET A 119 0.11 3.95 -11.59
C MET A 119 0.52 5.10 -12.52
N GLU A 120 1.74 5.07 -13.07
CA GLU A 120 2.19 6.06 -14.05
C GLU A 120 1.40 5.99 -15.36
N THR A 121 1.06 4.78 -15.83
CA THR A 121 0.24 4.61 -17.03
C THR A 121 -1.19 5.12 -16.82
N HIS A 122 -1.81 4.78 -15.68
CA HIS A 122 -3.14 5.28 -15.33
C HIS A 122 -3.16 6.79 -15.17
N ARG A 123 -2.14 7.37 -14.52
CA ARG A 123 -2.00 8.83 -14.41
C ARG A 123 -1.93 9.49 -15.79
N ARG A 124 -1.11 8.95 -16.71
CA ARG A 124 -1.01 9.49 -18.09
C ARG A 124 -2.33 9.41 -18.83
N GLN A 125 -3.03 8.27 -18.74
CA GLN A 125 -4.36 8.09 -19.35
C GLN A 125 -5.35 9.14 -18.84
N GLN A 126 -5.42 9.33 -17.52
CA GLN A 126 -6.29 10.33 -16.90
C GLN A 126 -5.92 11.76 -17.32
N GLU A 127 -4.62 12.08 -17.39
CA GLU A 127 -4.16 13.39 -17.86
C GLU A 127 -4.56 13.64 -19.33
N GLU A 128 -4.42 12.64 -20.19
CA GLU A 128 -4.83 12.69 -21.60
C GLU A 128 -6.35 12.86 -21.73
N GLU A 129 -7.14 12.13 -20.95
CA GLU A 129 -8.60 12.26 -20.90
C GLU A 129 -9.02 13.66 -20.42
N VAL A 130 -8.44 14.16 -19.33
CA VAL A 130 -8.72 15.51 -18.81
C VAL A 130 -8.35 16.57 -19.85
N MET A 131 -7.20 16.44 -20.51
CA MET A 131 -6.81 17.34 -21.59
C MET A 131 -7.76 17.26 -22.79
N GLY A 132 -8.19 16.05 -23.17
CA GLY A 132 -9.15 15.83 -24.25
C GLY A 132 -10.52 16.43 -23.95
N LEU A 133 -11.03 16.26 -22.73
CA LEU A 133 -12.29 16.83 -22.27
C LEU A 133 -12.23 18.35 -22.18
N ARG A 134 -11.14 18.92 -21.68
CA ARG A 134 -10.92 20.37 -21.66
C ARG A 134 -10.96 20.97 -23.07
N LYS A 135 -10.27 20.35 -24.02
CA LYS A 135 -10.31 20.79 -25.44
C LYS A 135 -11.73 20.75 -26.00
N LYS A 136 -12.47 19.66 -25.78
CA LYS A 136 -13.87 19.54 -26.22
C LYS A 136 -14.79 20.58 -25.57
N LEU A 137 -14.56 20.88 -24.30
CA LEU A 137 -15.31 21.91 -23.58
C LEU A 137 -15.04 23.29 -24.19
N GLU A 138 -13.77 23.63 -24.44
CA GLU A 138 -13.40 24.89 -25.07
C GLU A 138 -13.98 25.04 -26.49
N THR A 139 -13.96 23.97 -27.29
CA THR A 139 -14.56 24.03 -28.65
C THR A 139 -16.06 24.24 -28.57
N CYS A 140 -16.75 23.49 -27.68
CA CYS A 140 -18.19 23.64 -27.47
C CYS A 140 -18.56 25.05 -26.97
N GLN A 141 -17.76 25.62 -26.07
CA GLN A 141 -17.95 26.99 -25.59
C GLN A 141 -17.80 28.02 -26.71
N ARG A 142 -16.75 27.92 -27.52
CA ARG A 142 -16.55 28.81 -28.67
C ARG A 142 -17.69 28.71 -29.68
N GLU A 143 -18.16 27.51 -29.96
CA GLU A 143 -19.30 27.27 -30.86
C GLU A 143 -20.59 27.86 -30.30
N ALA A 144 -20.85 27.68 -29.00
CA ALA A 144 -22.02 28.26 -28.33
C ALA A 144 -21.98 29.79 -28.32
N GLU A 145 -20.82 30.38 -28.02
CA GLU A 145 -20.62 31.84 -28.06
C GLU A 145 -20.82 32.39 -29.48
N ALA A 146 -20.27 31.72 -30.50
CA ALA A 146 -20.46 32.11 -31.89
C ALA A 146 -21.94 32.05 -32.31
N ALA A 147 -22.63 30.95 -31.97
CA ALA A 147 -24.05 30.78 -32.26
C ALA A 147 -24.90 31.84 -31.54
N GLN A 148 -24.57 32.18 -30.30
CA GLN A 148 -25.25 33.23 -29.56
C GLN A 148 -25.05 34.60 -30.21
N GLN A 149 -23.82 34.96 -30.59
CA GLN A 149 -23.55 36.22 -31.29
C GLN A 149 -24.28 36.32 -32.62
N GLU A 150 -24.35 35.22 -33.38
CA GLU A 150 -25.11 35.17 -34.63
C GLU A 150 -26.61 35.36 -34.40
N ALA A 151 -27.17 34.71 -33.38
CA ALA A 151 -28.57 34.89 -33.01
C ALA A 151 -28.87 36.33 -32.57
N GLU A 152 -27.99 36.95 -31.78
CA GLU A 152 -28.12 38.36 -31.35
C GLU A 152 -28.06 39.31 -32.55
N ARG A 153 -27.16 39.09 -33.51
CA ARG A 153 -27.11 39.88 -34.75
C ARG A 153 -28.39 39.74 -35.57
N ALA A 154 -28.86 38.51 -35.77
CA ALA A 154 -30.09 38.23 -36.51
C ALA A 154 -31.31 38.88 -35.83
N LEU A 155 -31.39 38.84 -34.50
CA LEU A 155 -32.43 39.53 -33.74
C LEU A 155 -32.35 41.06 -33.95
N GLY A 156 -31.15 41.64 -33.87
CA GLY A 156 -30.94 43.07 -34.10
C GLY A 156 -31.37 43.52 -35.50
N GLU A 157 -31.04 42.75 -36.54
CA GLU A 157 -31.50 43.02 -37.92
C GLU A 157 -33.02 42.94 -38.05
N ARG A 158 -33.65 41.93 -37.42
CA ARG A 158 -35.11 41.80 -37.39
C ARG A 158 -35.78 42.96 -36.66
N ASP A 159 -35.24 43.40 -35.53
CA ASP A 159 -35.78 44.53 -34.79
C ASP A 159 -35.65 45.85 -35.56
N GLN A 160 -34.54 46.04 -36.29
CA GLN A 160 -34.36 47.19 -37.18
C GLN A 160 -35.40 47.19 -38.30
N THR A 161 -35.60 46.06 -38.98
CA THR A 161 -36.61 45.95 -40.04
C THR A 161 -38.03 46.16 -39.50
N LEU A 162 -38.35 45.63 -38.31
CA LEU A 162 -39.61 45.88 -37.63
C LEU A 162 -39.81 47.37 -37.30
N ALA A 163 -38.77 48.05 -36.81
CA ALA A 163 -38.83 49.47 -36.53
C ALA A 163 -39.06 50.30 -37.81
N GLN A 164 -38.38 49.97 -38.91
CA GLN A 164 -38.57 50.60 -40.21
C GLN A 164 -40.01 50.44 -40.72
N LEU A 165 -40.55 49.23 -40.65
CA LEU A 165 -41.94 48.96 -41.06
C LEU A 165 -42.95 49.70 -40.19
N ARG A 166 -42.74 49.74 -38.87
CA ARG A 166 -43.61 50.51 -37.95
C ARG A 166 -43.57 52.02 -38.25
N ALA A 167 -42.39 52.58 -38.51
CA ALA A 167 -42.25 53.98 -38.87
C ALA A 167 -42.94 54.31 -40.20
N HIS A 168 -42.81 53.43 -41.20
CA HIS A 168 -43.50 53.58 -42.48
C HIS A 168 -45.03 53.52 -42.31
N VAL A 169 -45.55 52.60 -41.49
CA VAL A 169 -46.98 52.52 -41.19
C VAL A 169 -47.45 53.81 -40.52
N ALA A 170 -46.73 54.32 -39.52
CA ALA A 170 -47.08 55.57 -38.85
C ALA A 170 -47.06 56.79 -39.79
N ASP A 171 -46.09 56.87 -40.71
CA ASP A 171 -46.04 57.91 -41.75
C ASP A 171 -47.24 57.82 -42.71
N MET A 172 -47.60 56.60 -43.13
CA MET A 172 -48.79 56.38 -43.97
C MET A 172 -50.07 56.74 -43.22
N GLU A 173 -50.21 56.35 -41.96
CA GLU A 173 -51.34 56.72 -41.09
C GLU A 173 -51.46 58.24 -40.97
N ALA A 174 -50.36 58.94 -40.68
CA ALA A 174 -50.35 60.40 -40.58
C ALA A 174 -50.77 61.09 -41.90
N LYS A 175 -50.30 60.59 -43.05
CA LYS A 175 -50.72 61.11 -44.37
C LYS A 175 -52.20 60.89 -44.63
N TYR A 176 -52.74 59.72 -44.27
CA TYR A 176 -54.16 59.45 -44.40
C TYR A 176 -54.99 60.36 -43.49
N GLU A 177 -54.56 60.56 -42.24
CA GLU A 177 -55.20 61.51 -41.32
C GLU A 177 -55.16 62.94 -41.85
N GLU A 178 -54.04 63.40 -42.40
CA GLU A 178 -53.92 64.75 -42.99
C GLU A 178 -54.90 64.94 -44.15
N ILE A 179 -54.95 63.98 -45.08
CA ILE A 179 -55.88 64.02 -46.23
C ILE A 179 -57.34 64.02 -45.74
N LEU A 180 -57.68 63.16 -44.77
CA LEU A 180 -59.02 63.09 -44.22
C LEU A 180 -59.43 64.40 -43.55
N HIS A 181 -58.60 64.93 -42.66
CA HIS A 181 -58.86 66.21 -41.99
C HIS A 181 -58.95 67.37 -42.99
N GLY A 182 -58.03 67.46 -43.95
CA GLY A 182 -58.05 68.51 -44.98
C GLY A 182 -59.33 68.48 -45.84
N ASN A 183 -59.80 67.29 -46.21
CA ASN A 183 -61.06 67.13 -46.93
C ASN A 183 -62.29 67.53 -46.09
N LEU A 184 -62.33 67.12 -44.82
CA LEU A 184 -63.40 67.47 -43.89
C LEU A 184 -63.42 68.99 -43.64
N ASP A 185 -62.27 69.61 -43.45
CA ASP A 185 -62.15 71.06 -43.28
C ASP A 185 -62.59 71.82 -44.52
N GLN A 186 -62.24 71.32 -45.73
CA GLN A 186 -62.71 71.92 -46.98
C GLN A 186 -64.23 71.82 -47.13
N LEU A 187 -64.84 70.68 -46.77
CA LEU A 187 -66.29 70.51 -46.74
C LEU A 187 -66.94 71.48 -45.74
N LEU A 188 -66.39 71.61 -44.54
CA LEU A 188 -66.85 72.55 -43.52
C LEU A 188 -66.75 74.01 -44.01
N ALA A 189 -65.67 74.38 -44.68
CA ALA A 189 -65.50 75.71 -45.26
C ALA A 189 -66.55 76.00 -46.33
N LYS A 190 -66.83 75.04 -47.24
CA LYS A 190 -67.89 75.17 -48.25
C LYS A 190 -69.28 75.34 -47.60
N LEU A 191 -69.60 74.54 -46.58
CA LEU A 191 -70.84 74.68 -45.80
C LEU A 191 -70.95 76.07 -45.14
N ARG A 192 -69.86 76.55 -44.52
CA ARG A 192 -69.81 77.88 -43.92
C ARG A 192 -69.97 79.01 -44.94
N ALA A 193 -69.44 78.86 -46.15
CA ALA A 193 -69.56 79.86 -47.21
C ALA A 193 -70.98 79.95 -47.80
N VAL A 194 -71.68 78.83 -47.88
CA VAL A 194 -73.06 78.76 -48.40
C VAL A 194 -74.08 79.21 -47.35
N ARG A 195 -73.78 79.05 -46.06
CA ARG A 195 -74.67 79.37 -44.94
C ARG A 195 -75.26 80.80 -44.97
N PRO A 196 -74.49 81.88 -45.19
CA PRO A 196 -75.05 83.23 -45.27
C PRO A 196 -76.04 83.43 -46.43
N GLN A 197 -75.86 82.71 -47.54
CA GLN A 197 -76.79 82.78 -48.67
C GLN A 197 -78.13 82.14 -48.30
N TRP A 198 -78.09 81.01 -47.59
CA TRP A 198 -79.28 80.34 -47.06
C TRP A 198 -79.94 81.19 -45.97
N ASP A 199 -79.19 81.65 -44.98
CA ASP A 199 -79.69 82.52 -43.91
C ASP A 199 -80.31 83.79 -44.50
N GLY A 200 -79.64 84.41 -45.48
CA GLY A 200 -80.17 85.56 -46.22
C GLY A 200 -81.43 85.22 -47.03
N ALA A 201 -81.51 84.06 -47.66
CA ALA A 201 -82.69 83.61 -48.38
C ALA A 201 -83.88 83.36 -47.42
N VAL A 202 -83.62 82.75 -46.27
CA VAL A 202 -84.58 82.53 -45.19
C VAL A 202 -85.08 83.86 -44.63
N LEU A 203 -84.18 84.82 -44.36
CA LEU A 203 -84.55 86.16 -43.89
C LEU A 203 -85.37 86.92 -44.93
N ARG A 204 -84.99 86.87 -46.21
CA ARG A 204 -85.78 87.47 -47.32
C ARG A 204 -87.16 86.84 -47.42
N LEU A 205 -87.26 85.52 -47.30
CA LEU A 205 -88.54 84.81 -47.31
C LEU A 205 -89.41 85.23 -46.11
N HIS A 206 -88.83 85.26 -44.90
CA HIS A 206 -89.51 85.74 -43.69
C HIS A 206 -89.98 87.19 -43.81
N ALA A 207 -89.15 88.06 -44.39
CA ALA A 207 -89.51 89.45 -44.63
C ALA A 207 -90.70 89.57 -45.60
N LYS A 208 -90.69 88.82 -46.70
CA LYS A 208 -91.82 88.76 -47.66
C LYS A 208 -93.12 88.31 -46.98
N TYR A 209 -93.07 87.23 -46.19
CA TYR A 209 -94.25 86.74 -45.49
C TYR A 209 -94.73 87.72 -44.41
N LYS A 210 -93.81 88.36 -43.68
CA LYS A 210 -94.18 89.45 -42.75
C LYS A 210 -94.89 90.57 -43.48
N GLU A 211 -94.37 91.04 -44.60
CA GLU A 211 -94.97 92.14 -45.37
C GLU A 211 -96.35 91.76 -45.95
N GLN A 212 -96.51 90.52 -46.41
CA GLN A 212 -97.83 89.98 -46.79
C GLN A 212 -98.82 89.98 -45.61
N LEU A 213 -98.42 89.55 -44.42
CA LEU A 213 -99.28 89.59 -43.23
C LEU A 213 -99.72 91.03 -42.88
N HIS A 214 -98.82 92.00 -42.99
CA HIS A 214 -99.16 93.42 -42.81
C HIS A 214 -100.16 93.91 -43.85
N GLN A 215 -100.07 93.48 -45.12
CA GLN A 215 -101.05 93.81 -46.17
C GLN A 215 -102.46 93.25 -45.87
N PHE A 216 -102.55 92.17 -45.09
CA PHE A 216 -103.82 91.62 -44.60
C PHE A 216 -104.27 92.18 -43.23
N GLY A 217 -103.57 93.19 -42.69
CA GLY A 217 -103.92 93.84 -41.41
C GLY A 217 -103.56 93.03 -40.16
N LEU A 218 -102.75 91.97 -40.30
CA LEU A 218 -102.31 91.12 -39.19
C LEU A 218 -100.90 91.55 -38.76
N ASN A 219 -100.77 92.02 -37.53
CA ASN A 219 -99.49 92.46 -36.98
C ASN A 219 -98.73 91.24 -36.42
N PRO A 220 -97.51 90.93 -36.90
CA PRO A 220 -96.79 89.71 -36.57
C PRO A 220 -96.17 89.68 -35.16
N LEU A 221 -96.44 90.65 -34.29
CA LEU A 221 -96.05 90.66 -32.88
C LEU A 221 -97.21 90.30 -31.93
N ASP A 222 -98.43 90.16 -32.47
CA ASP A 222 -99.66 89.84 -31.74
C ASP A 222 -100.04 88.34 -31.86
N LEU A 223 -99.12 87.52 -32.38
CA LEU A 223 -99.16 86.06 -32.57
C LEU A 223 -97.92 85.43 -31.94
#